data_AF-Q70T67-F1
#
_entry.id   AF-Q70T67-F1
#
_cell.length_a   1.000
_cell.length_b   1.000
_cell.length_c   1.000
_cell.angle_alpha   90.00
_cell.angle_beta   90.00
_cell.angle_gamma   90.00
#
_symmetry.space_group_name_H-M   'P 1'
#
loop_
_entity.id
_entity.type
_entity.pdbx_description
1 polymer ?
#
loop_
_entity_poly.entity_id
_entity_poly.type
_entity_poly.pdbx_seq_one_letter_code
_entity_poly.pdbx_strand_id
1 'polypeptide(L)'
;RVVAKAWTDPAYKQRLLSNATEAIAELGFSGVQGEDMLVVENSPTVHNMTVCTLCSCYPWPTLGLPPAWYKSAPYRSRVVIDPRGVLAEFGVSVPADKEVRVWDTTAELRYM
;
A
#
# COMPACT_ATOMS: atom_id res chain seq x y z
N ARG A 1 -5.37 11.35 -5.37
CA ARG A 1 -4.77 12.71 -5.41
C ARG A 1 -3.27 12.67 -5.20
N VAL A 2 -2.78 12.08 -4.09
CA VAL A 2 -1.35 11.91 -3.78
C VAL A 2 -0.56 11.30 -4.95
N VAL A 3 -0.96 10.11 -5.42
CA VAL A 3 -0.27 9.40 -6.52
C VAL A 3 -0.20 10.22 -7.81
N ALA A 4 -1.32 10.84 -8.21
CA ALA A 4 -1.37 11.66 -9.41
C ALA A 4 -0.39 12.85 -9.33
N LYS A 5 -0.28 13.51 -8.17
CA LYS A 5 0.72 14.57 -7.97
C LYS A 5 2.14 14.03 -8.07
N ALA A 6 2.42 12.87 -7.48
CA ALA A 6 3.74 12.24 -7.57
C ALA A 6 4.15 11.85 -9.00
N TRP A 7 3.20 11.54 -9.88
CA TRP A 7 3.50 11.28 -11.30
C TRP A 7 3.88 12.52 -12.10
N THR A 8 3.33 13.68 -11.75
CA THR A 8 3.54 14.93 -12.50
C THR A 8 4.53 15.90 -11.86
N ASP A 9 4.88 15.68 -10.58
CA ASP A 9 5.78 16.52 -9.79
C ASP A 9 6.88 15.64 -9.16
N PRO A 10 8.05 15.51 -9.83
CA PRO A 10 9.16 14.69 -9.33
C PRO A 10 9.68 15.14 -7.96
N ALA A 11 9.63 16.44 -7.66
CA ALA A 11 10.06 16.96 -6.36
C ALA A 11 9.11 16.54 -5.24
N TYR A 12 7.79 16.55 -5.50
CA TYR A 12 6.80 15.99 -4.58
C TYR A 12 6.99 14.48 -4.41
N LYS A 13 7.23 13.74 -5.49
CA LYS A 13 7.51 12.30 -5.41
C LYS A 13 8.70 12.01 -4.49
N GLN A 14 9.79 12.77 -4.63
CA GLN A 14 10.96 12.60 -3.77
C GLN A 14 10.63 12.84 -2.29
N ARG A 15 9.86 13.89 -1.97
CA ARG A 15 9.38 14.13 -0.59
C ARG A 15 8.49 12.98 -0.11
N LEU A 16 7.55 12.53 -0.94
CA LEU A 16 6.63 11.44 -0.62
C LEU A 16 7.35 10.14 -0.26
N LEU A 17 8.42 9.79 -1.00
CA LEU A 17 9.19 8.58 -0.73
C LEU A 17 10.18 8.73 0.43
N SER A 18 10.52 9.96 0.82
CA SER A 18 11.44 10.23 1.95
C SER A 18 10.69 10.39 3.27
N ASN A 19 9.53 11.05 3.26
CA ASN A 19 8.65 11.23 4.41
C ASN A 19 7.20 11.32 3.92
N ALA A 20 6.53 10.17 3.87
CA ALA A 20 5.17 10.11 3.34
C ALA A 20 4.17 10.86 4.22
N THR A 21 4.31 10.82 5.55
CA THR A 21 3.42 11.52 6.48
C THR A 21 3.35 13.02 6.16
N GLU A 22 4.50 13.69 6.06
CA GLU A 22 4.55 15.12 5.75
C GLU A 22 4.04 15.42 4.33
N ALA A 23 4.43 14.60 3.35
CA ALA A 23 4.05 14.83 1.96
C ALA A 23 2.54 14.65 1.70
N ILE A 24 1.86 13.71 2.36
CA ILE A 24 0.39 13.60 2.22
C ILE A 24 -0.34 14.74 2.94
N ALA A 25 0.24 15.28 4.01
CA ALA A 25 -0.31 16.42 4.75
C ALA A 25 -0.29 17.72 3.91
N GLU A 26 0.66 17.88 2.98
CA GLU A 26 0.65 18.97 1.97
C GLU A 26 -0.67 19.02 1.16
N LEU A 27 -1.36 17.88 1.03
CA LEU A 27 -2.62 17.74 0.31
C LEU A 27 -3.85 17.68 1.24
N GLY A 28 -3.65 17.91 2.54
CA GLY A 28 -4.70 17.90 3.56
C GLY A 28 -5.12 16.50 4.03
N PHE A 29 -4.29 15.47 3.80
CA PHE A 29 -4.54 14.13 4.33
C PHE A 29 -3.71 13.88 5.59
N SER A 30 -4.38 13.61 6.70
CA SER A 30 -3.77 13.22 7.97
C SER A 30 -4.82 12.58 8.87
N GLY A 31 -4.40 12.01 10.00
CA GLY A 31 -5.30 11.58 11.07
C GLY A 31 -5.22 10.09 11.38
N VAL A 32 -6.30 9.60 12.00
CA VAL A 32 -6.38 8.26 12.59
C VAL A 32 -6.06 7.17 11.59
N GLN A 33 -5.21 6.21 12.00
CA GLN A 33 -4.74 5.12 11.14
C GLN A 33 -3.96 5.61 9.92
N GLY A 34 -3.19 6.68 10.10
CA GLY A 34 -2.31 7.29 9.10
C GLY A 34 -1.37 8.32 9.70
N GLU A 35 -1.07 8.19 11.00
CA GLU A 35 -0.14 9.02 11.74
C GLU A 35 1.30 8.82 11.25
N ASP A 36 1.68 7.56 11.03
CA ASP A 36 2.98 7.15 10.51
C ASP A 36 2.82 6.43 9.16
N MET A 37 3.07 7.15 8.08
CA MET A 37 2.87 6.68 6.71
C MET A 37 4.20 6.31 6.05
N LEU A 38 4.16 5.27 5.23
CA LEU A 38 5.22 4.93 4.29
C LEU A 38 4.62 4.67 2.91
N VAL A 39 5.19 5.27 1.88
CA VAL A 39 4.82 4.95 0.49
C VAL A 39 5.81 3.95 -0.09
N VAL A 40 5.30 2.86 -0.67
CA VAL A 40 6.11 1.80 -1.26
C VAL A 40 6.00 1.84 -2.79
N GLU A 41 7.05 2.34 -3.44
CA GLU A 41 7.05 2.56 -4.87
C GLU A 41 7.12 1.24 -5.67
N ASN A 42 6.16 1.04 -6.57
CA ASN A 42 6.29 0.05 -7.64
C ASN A 42 7.31 0.51 -8.68
N SER A 43 8.14 -0.43 -9.14
CA SER A 43 9.15 -0.20 -10.18
C SER A 43 8.91 -1.14 -11.36
N PRO A 44 9.73 -1.08 -12.43
CA PRO A 44 9.71 -2.12 -13.47
C PRO A 44 9.94 -3.53 -12.92
N THR A 45 10.74 -3.67 -11.85
CA THR A 45 11.17 -4.96 -11.29
C THR A 45 10.47 -5.36 -9.98
N VAL A 46 9.70 -4.47 -9.35
CA VAL A 46 8.99 -4.75 -8.08
C VAL A 46 7.52 -4.33 -8.17
N HIS A 47 6.62 -5.21 -7.73
CA HIS A 47 5.20 -4.94 -7.47
C HIS A 47 4.93 -5.11 -5.97
N ASN A 48 4.50 -4.05 -5.31
CA ASN A 48 4.18 -4.05 -3.88
C ASN A 48 2.70 -4.34 -3.65
N MET A 49 2.41 -5.03 -2.54
CA MET A 49 1.06 -5.27 -2.02
C MET A 49 1.06 -5.09 -0.49
N THR A 50 -0.09 -4.81 0.11
CA THR A 50 -0.23 -4.59 1.55
C THR A 50 -1.30 -5.51 2.16
N VAL A 51 -1.14 -5.85 3.44
CA VAL A 51 -2.11 -6.67 4.21
C VAL A 51 -1.99 -6.33 5.71
N CYS A 52 -3.01 -6.61 6.52
CA CYS A 52 -2.83 -6.92 7.96
C CYS A 52 -3.25 -8.36 8.18
N THR A 53 -2.29 -9.29 8.26
CA THR A 53 -2.62 -10.71 8.44
C THR A 53 -3.34 -10.95 9.77
N LEU A 54 -3.00 -10.18 10.81
CA LEU A 54 -3.57 -10.29 12.14
C LEU A 54 -4.98 -9.71 12.28
N CYS A 55 -5.37 -8.80 11.38
CA CYS A 55 -6.46 -7.88 11.67
C CYS A 55 -7.06 -7.22 10.41
N SER A 56 -6.96 -5.89 10.33
CA SER A 56 -7.44 -5.03 9.25
C SER A 56 -6.72 -3.67 9.16
N CYS A 57 -5.52 -3.50 9.73
CA CYS A 57 -4.76 -2.24 9.66
C CYS A 57 -4.62 -1.76 8.19
N TYR A 58 -4.89 -0.47 7.98
CA TYR A 58 -5.06 0.13 6.66
C TYR A 58 -4.95 1.67 6.73
N PRO A 59 -4.40 2.38 5.72
CA PRO A 59 -4.18 3.83 5.78
C PRO A 59 -5.49 4.63 5.55
N TRP A 60 -6.26 4.86 6.61
CA TRP A 60 -7.59 5.47 6.46
C TRP A 60 -7.61 6.86 5.81
N PRO A 61 -6.68 7.78 6.12
CA PRO A 61 -6.72 9.13 5.55
C PRO A 61 -6.56 9.17 4.03
N THR A 62 -5.90 8.19 3.43
CA THR A 62 -5.61 8.17 1.99
C THR A 62 -6.43 7.13 1.21
N LEU A 63 -6.80 6.01 1.84
CA LEU A 63 -7.52 4.91 1.18
C LEU A 63 -8.93 4.64 1.76
N GLY A 64 -9.34 5.36 2.80
CA GLY A 64 -10.61 5.14 3.50
C GLY A 64 -10.60 3.89 4.38
N LEU A 65 -11.77 3.44 4.84
CA LEU A 65 -11.87 2.21 5.63
C LEU A 65 -11.62 0.97 4.74
N PRO A 66 -10.97 -0.09 5.27
CA PRO A 66 -10.65 -1.28 4.50
C PRO A 66 -11.93 -1.99 4.03
N PRO A 67 -11.99 -2.40 2.74
CA PRO A 67 -13.13 -3.13 2.20
C PRO A 67 -13.26 -4.52 2.84
N ALA A 68 -14.44 -5.12 2.71
CA ALA A 68 -14.74 -6.42 3.34
C ALA A 68 -13.75 -7.53 2.94
N TRP A 69 -13.34 -7.58 1.67
CA TRP A 69 -12.41 -8.59 1.18
C TRP A 69 -11.02 -8.48 1.82
N TYR A 70 -10.54 -7.27 2.11
CA TYR A 70 -9.22 -7.05 2.72
C TYR A 70 -9.17 -7.62 4.14
N LYS A 71 -10.30 -7.53 4.86
CA LYS A 71 -10.45 -8.02 6.24
C LYS A 71 -10.69 -9.54 6.30
N SER A 72 -10.99 -10.15 5.16
CA SER A 72 -11.40 -11.55 5.08
C SER A 72 -10.23 -12.51 5.31
N ALA A 73 -10.51 -13.67 5.92
CA ALA A 73 -9.51 -14.72 6.09
C ALA A 73 -8.90 -15.22 4.76
N PRO A 74 -9.65 -15.36 3.65
CA PRO A 74 -9.09 -15.73 2.35
C PRO A 74 -7.96 -14.80 1.89
N TYR A 75 -8.13 -13.48 1.98
CA TYR A 75 -7.07 -12.54 1.60
C TYR A 75 -5.90 -12.61 2.59
N ARG A 76 -6.19 -12.46 3.89
CA ARG A 76 -5.19 -12.35 4.95
C ARG A 76 -4.28 -13.56 5.09
N SER A 77 -4.80 -14.77 4.87
CA SER A 77 -4.00 -15.99 4.97
C SER A 77 -3.18 -16.29 3.73
N ARG A 78 -3.68 -15.92 2.54
CA ARG A 78 -3.08 -16.34 1.26
C ARG A 78 -2.10 -15.33 0.69
N VAL A 79 -2.35 -14.04 0.84
CA VAL A 79 -1.53 -13.01 0.16
C VAL A 79 -0.07 -13.05 0.61
N VAL A 80 0.25 -13.51 1.82
CA VAL A 80 1.64 -13.67 2.31
C VAL A 80 2.30 -14.99 1.92
N ILE A 81 1.57 -15.93 1.31
CA ILE A 81 2.07 -17.26 0.88
C ILE A 81 2.10 -17.34 -0.64
N ASP A 82 0.99 -16.97 -1.28
CA ASP A 82 0.80 -16.99 -2.73
C ASP A 82 0.20 -15.65 -3.21
N PRO A 83 1.00 -14.55 -3.16
CA PRO A 83 0.51 -13.24 -3.59
C PRO A 83 0.16 -13.19 -5.07
N ARG A 84 0.86 -13.96 -5.92
CA ARG A 84 0.60 -14.00 -7.37
C ARG A 84 -0.73 -14.68 -7.69
N GLY A 85 -1.07 -15.78 -7.01
CA GLY A 85 -2.37 -16.42 -7.16
C GLY A 85 -3.51 -15.51 -6.71
N VAL A 86 -3.34 -14.80 -5.59
CA VAL A 86 -4.33 -13.80 -5.13
C VAL A 86 -4.49 -12.66 -6.13
N LEU A 87 -3.41 -12.11 -6.68
CA LEU A 87 -3.47 -11.09 -7.72
C LEU A 87 -4.18 -11.59 -8.99
N ALA A 88 -3.93 -12.83 -9.40
CA ALA A 88 -4.58 -13.42 -10.56
C ALA A 88 -6.11 -13.54 -10.38
N GLU A 89 -6.59 -13.83 -9.16
CA GLU A 89 -8.02 -13.82 -8.82
C GLU A 89 -8.65 -12.42 -8.94
N PHE A 90 -7.86 -11.37 -8.72
CA PHE A 90 -8.27 -9.98 -8.98
C PHE A 90 -8.11 -9.56 -10.45
N GLY A 91 -7.69 -10.47 -11.34
CA GLY A 91 -7.43 -10.18 -12.76
C GLY A 91 -6.12 -9.42 -13.00
N VAL A 92 -5.20 -9.42 -12.03
CA VAL A 92 -3.90 -8.76 -12.15
C VAL A 92 -2.82 -9.81 -12.41
N SER A 93 -2.20 -9.75 -13.60
CA SER A 93 -1.05 -10.58 -13.94
C SER A 93 0.25 -9.83 -13.69
N VAL A 94 1.15 -10.41 -12.88
CA VAL A 94 2.50 -9.89 -12.65
C VAL A 94 3.52 -10.82 -13.30
N PRO A 95 4.41 -10.33 -14.19
CA PRO A 95 5.45 -11.13 -14.84
C PRO A 95 6.30 -11.93 -13.84
N ALA A 96 6.76 -13.10 -14.26
CA ALA A 96 7.52 -14.01 -13.40
C ALA A 96 8.86 -13.43 -12.92
N ASP A 97 9.48 -12.59 -13.75
CA ASP A 97 10.74 -11.88 -13.50
C ASP A 97 10.58 -10.63 -12.62
N LYS A 98 9.34 -10.19 -12.36
CA LYS A 98 9.04 -9.04 -11.50
C LYS A 98 8.75 -9.50 -10.08
N GLU A 99 9.54 -9.07 -9.09
CA GLU A 99 9.34 -9.37 -7.67
C GLU A 99 7.94 -8.93 -7.21
N VAL A 100 7.26 -9.77 -6.40
CA VAL A 100 6.05 -9.35 -5.66
C VAL A 100 6.41 -9.24 -4.18
N ARG A 101 6.36 -8.03 -3.65
CA ARG A 101 6.71 -7.73 -2.25
C ARG A 101 5.45 -7.43 -1.44
N VAL A 102 5.21 -8.22 -0.42
CA VAL A 102 4.04 -8.08 0.44
C VAL A 102 4.45 -7.43 1.75
N TRP A 103 3.78 -6.34 2.11
CA TRP A 103 3.98 -5.59 3.34
C TRP A 103 2.87 -5.93 4.33
N ASP A 104 3.22 -6.68 5.37
CA ASP A 104 2.29 -6.99 6.46
C ASP A 104 2.33 -5.87 7.51
N THR A 105 1.14 -5.32 7.80
CA THR A 105 0.94 -4.16 8.66
C THR A 105 0.80 -4.62 10.11
N THR A 106 1.90 -5.11 10.67
CA THR A 106 1.93 -5.73 12.00
C THR A 106 2.20 -4.75 13.14
N ALA A 107 2.41 -3.48 12.84
CA ALA A 107 2.74 -2.41 13.79
C ALA A 107 2.04 -1.09 13.40
N GLU A 108 2.58 0.05 13.81
CA GLU A 108 1.93 1.37 13.63
C GLU A 108 2.13 2.01 12.26
N LEU A 109 3.13 1.56 11.47
CA LEU A 109 3.29 2.04 10.09
C LEU A 109 2.05 1.71 9.25
N ARG A 110 1.70 2.62 8.34
CA ARG A 110 0.60 2.46 7.38
C ARG A 110 1.13 2.64 5.96
N TYR A 111 0.93 1.64 5.12
CA TYR A 111 1.52 1.58 3.78
C TYR A 111 0.54 2.04 2.70
N MET A 112 1.06 2.78 1.71
CA MET A 112 0.35 3.15 0.48
C MET A 112 1.20 2.93 -0.76
#